data_AF-A0A385TVZ2-F1
#
_entry.id   AF-A0A385TVZ2-F1
#
_cell.length_a   1.000
_cell.length_b   1.000
_cell.length_c   1.000
_cell.angle_alpha   90.00
_cell.angle_beta   90.00
_cell.angle_gamma   90.00
#
_symmetry.space_group_name_H-M   'P 1'
#
loop_
_entity.id
_entity.type
_entity.pdbx_description
1 polymer ?
#
loop_
_entity_poly.entity_id
_entity_poly.type
_entity_poly.pdbx_seq_one_letter_code
_entity_poly.pdbx_strand_id
1 'polypeptide(L)'
;MYHFFDPSIRPVTTTDLAGNIIYVRTYGLHHYGYPDIYLDNVTSNYEELFHSILDKIYSLDFDINQIWKFNGHIIQFEIYPEEKLAKIVFPSNDEIKIITINNPVTDEPYKLLTRGIQQLYNLPEITITAELPNSREIIEYVLEQIRQGESFDGDSFIIFDGFEYDVIRNSDRYGFPQLEIQLVKKAGNRMFKAKGSHLKRVK
;
A
#
# COMPACT_ATOMS: atom_id res chain seq x y z
N MET A 1 14.30 -11.27 -34.72
CA MET A 1 12.85 -11.39 -34.95
C MET A 1 12.30 -9.99 -34.76
N TYR A 2 11.78 -9.33 -35.80
CA TYR A 2 11.23 -7.98 -35.64
C TYR A 2 9.98 -8.09 -34.77
N HIS A 3 9.98 -7.45 -33.60
CA HIS A 3 8.74 -7.26 -32.85
C HIS A 3 7.80 -6.47 -33.76
N PHE A 4 6.69 -7.08 -34.14
CA PHE A 4 5.64 -6.42 -34.90
C PHE A 4 5.06 -5.36 -33.97
N PHE A 5 5.48 -4.11 -34.14
CA PHE A 5 4.98 -2.98 -33.36
C PHE A 5 4.09 -2.16 -34.26
N ASP A 6 2.78 -2.15 -34.00
CA ASP A 6 1.86 -1.24 -34.68
C ASP A 6 1.93 0.12 -33.98
N PRO A 7 2.56 1.15 -34.59
CA PRO A 7 2.71 2.46 -33.96
C PRO A 7 1.38 3.20 -33.79
N SER A 8 0.29 2.70 -34.39
CA SER A 8 -1.05 3.29 -34.24
C SER A 8 -1.71 2.93 -32.91
N ILE A 9 -1.33 1.80 -32.28
CA ILE A 9 -1.84 1.41 -30.97
C ILE A 9 -0.91 1.97 -29.90
N ARG A 10 -1.37 3.01 -29.23
CA ARG A 10 -0.66 3.68 -28.14
C ARG A 10 -1.60 3.98 -26.97
N PRO A 11 -1.08 4.04 -25.74
CA PRO A 11 -1.85 4.55 -24.61
C PRO A 11 -2.24 6.01 -24.88
N VAL A 12 -3.53 6.32 -24.76
CA VAL A 12 -4.09 7.67 -24.86
C VAL A 12 -4.53 8.11 -23.48
N THR A 13 -3.94 9.19 -23.00
CA THR A 13 -4.27 9.85 -21.74
C THR A 13 -5.48 10.76 -21.93
N THR A 14 -6.44 10.66 -21.02
CA THR A 14 -7.56 11.61 -20.91
C THR A 14 -7.36 12.43 -19.65
N THR A 15 -7.36 13.76 -19.79
CA THR A 15 -7.14 14.70 -18.68
C THR A 15 -8.37 15.54 -18.39
N ASP A 16 -8.48 16.03 -17.15
CA ASP A 16 -9.42 17.06 -16.78
C ASP A 16 -8.96 18.46 -17.28
N LEU A 17 -9.77 19.48 -16.99
CA LEU A 17 -9.47 20.87 -17.35
C LEU A 17 -8.24 21.45 -16.61
N ALA A 18 -7.83 20.84 -15.50
CA ALA A 18 -6.66 21.22 -14.73
C ALA A 18 -5.38 20.47 -15.16
N GLY A 19 -5.49 19.55 -16.12
CA GLY A 19 -4.38 18.73 -16.62
C GLY A 19 -4.12 17.48 -15.78
N ASN A 20 -4.99 17.13 -14.82
CA ASN A 20 -4.89 15.88 -14.10
C ASN A 20 -5.38 14.75 -14.99
N ILE A 21 -4.63 13.66 -15.05
CA ILE A 21 -5.02 12.48 -15.83
C ILE A 21 -6.16 11.77 -15.11
N ILE A 22 -7.28 11.59 -15.81
CA ILE A 22 -8.47 10.87 -15.35
C ILE A 22 -8.27 9.37 -15.59
N TYR A 23 -7.90 9.00 -16.82
CA TYR A 23 -7.65 7.61 -17.20
C TYR A 23 -6.71 7.51 -18.40
N VAL A 24 -6.19 6.30 -18.62
CA VAL A 24 -5.37 5.94 -19.79
C VAL A 24 -6.03 4.76 -20.49
N ARG A 25 -6.15 4.83 -21.82
CA ARG A 25 -6.81 3.80 -22.62
C ARG A 25 -6.05 3.54 -23.92
N THR A 26 -5.90 2.29 -24.32
CA THR A 26 -5.51 1.95 -25.71
C THR A 26 -6.72 1.88 -26.62
N TYR A 27 -6.50 2.04 -27.92
CA TYR A 27 -7.53 1.85 -28.93
C TYR A 27 -7.00 0.94 -30.04
N GLY A 28 -7.84 0.02 -30.50
CA GLY A 28 -7.54 -0.82 -31.67
C GLY A 28 -6.94 -2.19 -31.36
N LEU A 29 -6.71 -2.54 -30.09
CA LEU A 29 -6.19 -3.88 -29.72
C LEU A 29 -7.13 -5.00 -30.14
N HIS A 30 -8.42 -4.70 -30.25
CA HIS A 30 -9.44 -5.64 -30.68
C HIS A 30 -9.25 -6.12 -32.12
N HIS A 31 -8.54 -5.36 -32.98
CA HIS A 31 -8.14 -5.82 -34.32
C HIS A 31 -7.11 -6.96 -34.27
N TYR A 32 -6.42 -7.11 -33.14
CA TYR A 32 -5.43 -8.16 -32.85
C TYR A 32 -6.00 -9.27 -31.95
N GLY A 33 -7.31 -9.26 -31.67
CA GLY A 33 -7.97 -10.26 -30.82
C GLY A 33 -7.85 -9.99 -29.32
N TYR A 34 -7.34 -8.83 -28.90
CA TYR A 34 -7.21 -8.47 -27.49
C TYR A 34 -8.20 -7.36 -27.11
N PRO A 35 -8.75 -7.33 -25.89
CA PRO A 35 -9.50 -6.18 -25.41
C PRO A 35 -8.60 -4.94 -25.33
N ASP A 36 -9.20 -3.76 -25.47
CA ASP A 36 -8.49 -2.50 -25.23
C ASP A 36 -8.14 -2.40 -23.74
N ILE A 37 -6.91 -1.96 -23.43
CA ILE A 37 -6.42 -1.84 -22.06
C ILE A 37 -6.83 -0.49 -21.49
N TYR A 38 -7.27 -0.51 -20.24
CA TYR A 38 -7.77 0.66 -19.54
C TYR A 38 -7.17 0.76 -18.14
N LEU A 39 -6.85 1.97 -17.69
CA LEU A 39 -6.39 2.23 -16.33
C LEU A 39 -7.04 3.50 -15.77
N ASP A 40 -7.71 3.35 -14.64
CA ASP A 40 -8.24 4.46 -13.83
C ASP A 40 -7.17 4.97 -12.86
N ASN A 41 -7.10 6.31 -12.69
CA ASN A 41 -6.27 7.00 -11.69
C ASN A 41 -4.77 6.65 -11.73
N VAL A 42 -3.94 7.67 -11.97
CA VAL A 42 -2.56 7.47 -12.38
C VAL A 42 -1.62 7.02 -11.26
N THR A 43 -0.90 5.94 -11.53
CA THR A 43 0.46 5.68 -11.01
C THR A 43 1.49 6.39 -11.89
N SER A 44 2.52 7.00 -11.30
CA SER A 44 3.54 7.80 -12.02
C SER A 44 4.27 7.08 -13.16
N ASN A 45 4.17 5.74 -13.25
CA ASN A 45 4.87 4.91 -14.23
C ASN A 45 3.90 4.20 -15.21
N TYR A 46 2.76 4.83 -15.54
CA TYR A 46 1.75 4.22 -16.42
C TYR A 46 2.30 3.93 -17.83
N GLU A 47 3.17 4.78 -18.38
CA GLU A 47 3.72 4.59 -19.73
C GLU A 47 4.53 3.29 -19.84
N GLU A 48 5.45 3.07 -18.90
CA GLU A 48 6.23 1.84 -18.79
C GLU A 48 5.33 0.60 -18.64
N LEU A 49 4.26 0.71 -17.85
CA LEU A 49 3.30 -0.37 -17.67
C LEU A 49 2.61 -0.73 -18.99
N PHE A 50 2.05 0.27 -19.69
CA PHE A 50 1.36 0.06 -20.96
C PHE A 50 2.32 -0.47 -22.04
N HIS A 51 3.54 0.07 -22.12
CA HIS A 51 4.55 -0.44 -23.06
C HIS A 51 4.94 -1.90 -22.76
N SER A 52 5.16 -2.25 -21.49
CA SER A 52 5.46 -3.63 -21.11
C SER A 52 4.32 -4.60 -21.45
N ILE A 53 3.07 -4.17 -21.30
CA ILE A 53 1.91 -4.99 -21.67
C ILE A 53 1.83 -5.13 -23.20
N LEU A 54 1.94 -4.03 -23.95
CA LEU A 54 1.89 -4.03 -25.42
C LEU A 54 3.00 -4.90 -26.02
N ASP A 55 4.23 -4.82 -25.49
CA ASP A 55 5.35 -5.66 -25.93
C ASP A 55 5.04 -7.15 -25.77
N LYS A 56 4.39 -7.53 -24.67
CA LYS A 56 3.94 -8.91 -24.44
C LYS A 56 2.79 -9.32 -25.36
N ILE A 57 1.87 -8.40 -25.68
CA ILE A 57 0.81 -8.66 -26.65
C ILE A 57 1.41 -8.94 -28.03
N TYR A 58 2.34 -8.10 -28.47
CA TYR A 58 2.99 -8.22 -29.77
C TYR A 58 3.95 -9.42 -29.87
N SER A 59 4.48 -9.90 -28.74
CA SER A 59 5.26 -11.14 -28.68
C SER A 59 4.40 -12.40 -28.48
N LEU A 60 3.07 -12.26 -28.39
CA LEU A 60 2.12 -13.36 -28.11
C LEU A 60 2.32 -14.04 -26.75
N ASP A 61 3.02 -13.37 -25.83
CA ASP A 61 3.30 -13.82 -24.45
C ASP A 61 2.37 -13.16 -23.42
N PHE A 62 1.32 -12.47 -23.89
CA PHE A 62 0.34 -11.83 -23.02
C PHE A 62 -0.75 -12.79 -22.57
N ASP A 63 -0.81 -13.06 -21.27
CA ASP A 63 -1.92 -13.74 -20.62
C ASP A 63 -2.67 -12.78 -19.70
N ILE A 64 -3.92 -12.50 -20.05
CA ILE A 64 -4.82 -11.61 -19.32
C ILE A 64 -5.27 -12.19 -17.97
N ASN A 65 -5.25 -13.51 -17.82
CA ASN A 65 -5.67 -14.19 -16.59
C ASN A 65 -4.50 -14.36 -15.60
N GLN A 66 -3.28 -14.07 -16.02
CA GLN A 66 -2.11 -14.18 -15.16
C GLN A 66 -2.09 -13.03 -14.13
N ILE A 67 -1.44 -13.28 -12.99
CA ILE A 67 -1.09 -12.21 -12.04
C ILE A 67 0.21 -11.56 -12.50
N TRP A 68 0.19 -10.24 -12.68
CA TRP A 68 1.33 -9.47 -13.15
C TRP A 68 2.03 -8.79 -11.97
N LYS A 69 3.35 -8.60 -12.10
CA LYS A 69 4.14 -7.80 -11.16
C LYS A 69 4.77 -6.65 -11.91
N PHE A 70 4.57 -5.44 -11.43
CA PHE A 70 5.13 -4.23 -12.02
C PHE A 70 5.57 -3.28 -10.93
N ASN A 71 6.85 -2.90 -10.91
CA ASN A 71 7.43 -2.00 -9.90
C ASN A 71 7.08 -2.37 -8.44
N GLY A 72 7.05 -3.66 -8.13
CA GLY A 72 6.75 -4.18 -6.79
C GLY A 72 5.25 -4.28 -6.46
N HIS A 73 4.38 -3.79 -7.34
CA HIS A 73 2.93 -3.94 -7.23
C HIS A 73 2.44 -5.17 -7.96
N ILE A 74 1.41 -5.80 -7.40
CA ILE A 74 0.65 -6.84 -8.09
C ILE A 74 -0.40 -6.15 -8.96
N ILE A 75 -0.58 -6.64 -10.18
CA ILE A 75 -1.54 -6.15 -11.16
C ILE A 75 -2.41 -7.32 -11.60
N GLN A 76 -3.71 -7.04 -11.73
CA GLN A 76 -4.71 -7.93 -12.29
C GLN A 76 -5.52 -7.18 -13.37
N PHE A 77 -6.25 -7.94 -14.19
CA PHE A 77 -7.13 -7.39 -15.21
C PHE A 77 -8.58 -7.76 -14.90
N GLU A 78 -9.44 -6.76 -14.83
CA GLU A 78 -10.90 -6.94 -14.87
C GLU A 78 -11.37 -6.83 -16.32
N ILE A 79 -12.02 -7.88 -16.81
CA ILE A 79 -12.50 -7.94 -18.20
C ILE A 79 -13.94 -7.43 -18.22
N TYR A 80 -14.21 -6.47 -19.10
CA TYR A 80 -15.53 -5.92 -19.42
C TYR A 80 -15.87 -6.31 -20.86
N PRO A 81 -16.52 -7.47 -21.07
CA PRO A 81 -16.71 -8.04 -22.41
C PRO A 81 -17.60 -7.17 -23.30
N GLU A 82 -18.62 -6.53 -22.72
CA GLU A 82 -19.57 -5.69 -23.45
C GLU A 82 -18.90 -4.47 -24.08
N GLU A 83 -17.89 -3.92 -23.41
CA GLU A 83 -17.13 -2.76 -23.87
C GLU A 83 -15.84 -3.14 -24.61
N LYS A 84 -15.52 -4.43 -24.70
CA LYS A 84 -14.24 -4.98 -25.19
C LYS A 84 -13.04 -4.36 -24.46
N LEU A 85 -13.14 -4.22 -23.14
CA LEU A 85 -12.15 -3.58 -22.30
C LEU A 85 -11.53 -4.54 -21.28
N ALA A 86 -10.26 -4.33 -20.99
CA ALA A 86 -9.52 -4.94 -19.91
C ALA A 86 -8.98 -3.83 -19.02
N LYS A 87 -9.58 -3.68 -17.84
CA LYS A 87 -9.18 -2.69 -16.85
C LYS A 87 -8.05 -3.25 -15.99
N ILE A 88 -6.94 -2.54 -15.96
CA ILE A 88 -5.85 -2.75 -15.03
C ILE A 88 -6.35 -2.37 -13.65
N VAL A 89 -6.28 -3.33 -12.73
CA VAL A 89 -6.61 -3.13 -11.32
C VAL A 89 -5.39 -3.46 -10.49
N PHE A 90 -5.04 -2.54 -9.60
CA PHE A 90 -4.12 -2.80 -8.52
C PHE A 90 -4.96 -3.35 -7.37
N PRO A 91 -4.98 -4.69 -7.14
CA PRO A 91 -5.66 -5.22 -5.96
C PRO A 91 -5.15 -4.46 -4.74
N SER A 92 -6.09 -3.88 -3.98
CA SER A 92 -5.79 -3.43 -2.63
C SER A 92 -5.10 -4.58 -1.90
N ASN A 93 -4.06 -4.29 -1.13
CA ASN A 93 -3.68 -5.26 -0.11
C ASN A 93 -4.89 -5.35 0.81
N ASP A 94 -5.70 -6.41 0.67
CA ASP A 94 -6.90 -6.62 1.48
C ASP A 94 -6.56 -6.88 2.95
N GLU A 95 -5.26 -7.04 3.24
CA GLU A 95 -4.75 -7.28 4.58
C GLU A 95 -3.61 -6.32 4.93
N ILE A 96 -3.69 -5.75 6.13
CA ILE A 96 -2.56 -5.09 6.77
C ILE A 96 -1.55 -6.16 7.17
N LYS A 97 -0.30 -6.00 6.71
CA LYS A 97 0.82 -6.89 7.06
C LYS A 97 1.75 -6.20 8.05
N ILE A 98 2.23 -6.96 9.03
CA ILE A 98 3.31 -6.55 9.92
C ILE A 98 4.61 -7.14 9.38
N ILE A 99 5.51 -6.27 8.92
CA ILE A 99 6.82 -6.62 8.40
C ILE A 99 7.84 -6.45 9.52
N THR A 100 8.65 -7.49 9.75
CA THR A 100 9.82 -7.40 10.62
C THR A 100 11.04 -7.06 9.78
N ILE A 101 11.77 -6.01 10.17
CA ILE A 101 13.04 -5.59 9.60
C ILE A 101 14.12 -6.07 10.54
N ASN A 102 14.93 -7.01 10.07
CA ASN A 102 16.10 -7.50 10.80
C ASN A 102 17.30 -6.58 10.58
N ASN A 103 18.18 -6.53 11.57
CA ASN A 103 19.48 -5.88 11.44
C ASN A 103 20.34 -6.68 10.43
N PRO A 104 20.89 -6.06 9.37
CA PRO A 104 21.64 -6.78 8.34
C PRO A 104 22.95 -7.40 8.85
N VAL A 105 23.44 -6.99 10.03
CA VAL A 105 24.69 -7.51 10.62
C VAL A 105 24.41 -8.64 11.60
N THR A 106 23.39 -8.50 12.46
CA THR A 106 23.11 -9.47 13.54
C THR A 106 21.99 -10.45 13.19
N ASP A 107 21.21 -10.19 12.14
CA ASP A 107 19.96 -10.88 11.78
C ASP A 107 18.88 -10.85 12.88
N GLU A 108 19.09 -10.06 13.94
CA GLU A 108 18.12 -9.89 15.01
C GLU A 108 17.03 -8.88 14.59
N PRO A 109 15.78 -9.06 15.06
CA PRO A 109 14.71 -8.12 14.80
C PRO A 109 15.07 -6.72 15.32
N TYR A 110 15.07 -5.73 14.42
CA TYR A 110 15.38 -4.34 14.75
C TYR A 110 14.12 -3.47 14.81
N LYS A 111 13.23 -3.62 13.83
CA LYS A 111 12.05 -2.76 13.68
C LYS A 111 10.87 -3.52 13.12
N LEU A 112 9.67 -3.26 13.63
CA LEU A 112 8.41 -3.70 13.03
C LEU A 112 7.76 -2.53 12.29
N LEU A 113 7.20 -2.81 11.11
CA LEU A 113 6.59 -1.84 10.21
C LEU A 113 5.29 -2.41 9.65
N THR A 114 4.22 -1.62 9.64
CA THR A 114 2.98 -2.01 8.96
C THR A 114 3.04 -1.67 7.47
N ARG A 115 2.30 -2.43 6.67
CA ARG A 115 1.99 -2.13 5.27
C ARG A 115 0.52 -2.43 5.02
N GLY A 116 -0.18 -1.54 4.32
CA GLY A 116 -1.60 -1.72 4.00
C GLY A 116 -2.50 -0.68 4.65
N ILE A 117 -2.05 -0.03 5.74
CA ILE A 117 -2.88 0.92 6.50
C ILE A 117 -3.22 2.12 5.62
N GLN A 118 -2.25 2.63 4.89
CA GLN A 118 -2.45 3.81 4.05
C GLN A 118 -3.45 3.53 2.93
N GLN A 119 -3.37 2.35 2.29
CA GLN A 119 -4.29 1.99 1.22
C GLN A 119 -5.71 1.71 1.73
N LEU A 120 -5.84 1.03 2.87
CA LEU A 120 -7.13 0.56 3.37
C LEU A 120 -7.90 1.60 4.20
N TYR A 121 -7.18 2.42 4.98
CA TYR A 121 -7.77 3.33 5.98
C TYR A 121 -7.38 4.79 5.78
N ASN A 122 -6.56 5.12 4.76
CA ASN A 122 -6.02 6.46 4.54
C ASN A 122 -5.33 7.06 5.78
N LEU A 123 -4.65 6.19 6.55
CA LEU A 123 -3.86 6.56 7.72
C LEU A 123 -2.37 6.27 7.48
N PRO A 124 -1.44 7.00 8.13
CA PRO A 124 -0.02 6.72 7.99
C PRO A 124 0.36 5.31 8.46
N GLU A 125 1.42 4.74 7.88
CA GLU A 125 1.96 3.46 8.33
C GLU A 125 2.61 3.60 9.72
N ILE A 126 2.55 2.52 10.51
CA ILE A 126 2.99 2.49 11.90
C ILE A 126 4.31 1.73 12.02
N THR A 127 5.18 2.23 12.88
CA THR A 127 6.46 1.61 13.19
C THR A 127 6.75 1.56 14.69
N ILE A 128 7.46 0.51 15.12
CA ILE A 128 7.93 0.34 16.50
C ILE A 128 9.26 -0.39 16.50
N THR A 129 10.15 -0.09 17.45
CA THR A 129 11.40 -0.84 17.62
C THR A 129 11.10 -2.25 18.14
N ALA A 130 11.70 -3.27 17.53
CA ALA A 130 11.41 -4.66 17.87
C ALA A 130 11.94 -5.07 19.25
N GLU A 131 13.00 -4.40 19.72
CA GLU A 131 13.58 -4.58 21.07
C GLU A 131 12.64 -4.16 22.21
N LEU A 132 11.57 -3.40 21.91
CA LEU A 132 10.61 -3.01 22.93
C LEU A 132 9.80 -4.23 23.43
N PRO A 133 9.58 -4.35 24.74
CA PRO A 133 8.69 -5.38 25.29
C PRO A 133 7.31 -5.28 24.65
N ASN A 134 6.77 -6.43 24.26
CA ASN A 134 5.44 -6.58 23.65
C ASN A 134 5.25 -5.77 22.35
N SER A 135 6.33 -5.48 21.62
CA SER A 135 6.30 -4.62 20.42
C SER A 135 5.32 -5.10 19.36
N ARG A 136 5.18 -6.42 19.19
CA ARG A 136 4.25 -7.02 18.25
C ARG A 136 2.81 -6.88 18.71
N GLU A 137 2.54 -7.17 19.97
CA GLU A 137 1.22 -7.09 20.59
C GLU A 137 0.71 -5.65 20.59
N ILE A 138 1.59 -4.67 20.77
CA ILE A 138 1.26 -3.24 20.68
C ILE A 138 0.80 -2.88 19.26
N ILE A 139 1.53 -3.32 18.22
CA ILE A 139 1.09 -3.08 16.84
C ILE A 139 -0.25 -3.76 16.59
N GLU A 140 -0.40 -5.03 16.95
CA GLU A 140 -1.64 -5.77 16.74
C GLU A 140 -2.83 -5.09 17.44
N TYR A 141 -2.63 -4.57 18.66
CA TYR A 141 -3.62 -3.78 19.37
C TYR A 141 -4.01 -2.52 18.60
N VAL A 142 -3.03 -1.74 18.10
CA VAL A 142 -3.33 -0.52 17.35
C VAL A 142 -4.04 -0.82 16.03
N LEU A 143 -3.65 -1.89 15.33
CA LEU A 143 -4.33 -2.34 14.11
C LEU A 143 -5.79 -2.68 14.37
N GLU A 144 -6.08 -3.33 15.50
CA GLU A 144 -7.45 -3.65 15.90
C GLU A 144 -8.28 -2.39 16.19
N GLN A 145 -7.69 -1.37 16.82
CA GLN A 145 -8.36 -0.08 17.02
C GLN A 145 -8.67 0.63 15.68
N ILE A 146 -7.73 0.61 14.72
CA ILE A 146 -7.94 1.18 13.38
C ILE A 146 -9.07 0.46 12.64
N ARG A 147 -9.13 -0.88 12.73
CA ARG A 147 -10.22 -1.68 12.14
C ARG A 147 -11.59 -1.33 12.74
N GLN A 148 -11.62 -0.92 14.01
CA GLN A 148 -12.82 -0.47 14.72
C GLN A 148 -13.19 0.99 14.39
N GLY A 149 -12.39 1.69 13.58
CA GLY A 149 -12.66 3.05 13.11
C GLY A 149 -11.99 4.16 13.93
N GLU A 150 -11.08 3.81 14.85
CA GLU A 150 -10.32 4.82 15.59
C GLU A 150 -9.28 5.49 14.70
N SER A 151 -9.10 6.80 14.88
CA SER A 151 -8.07 7.58 14.18
C SER A 151 -6.84 7.72 15.06
N PHE A 152 -5.66 7.56 14.45
CA PHE A 152 -4.38 7.58 15.14
C PHE A 152 -3.51 8.72 14.60
N ASP A 153 -3.01 9.58 15.49
CA ASP A 153 -2.24 10.78 15.16
C ASP A 153 -1.02 10.96 16.07
N GLY A 154 -0.22 11.99 15.82
CA GLY A 154 1.00 12.27 16.58
C GLY A 154 0.77 12.84 17.98
N ASP A 155 -0.50 13.03 18.36
CA ASP A 155 -0.90 13.48 19.70
C ASP A 155 -1.50 12.32 20.52
N SER A 156 -1.46 11.10 19.96
CA SER A 156 -1.97 9.89 20.58
C SER A 156 -0.91 9.23 21.47
N PHE A 157 -1.35 8.54 22.53
CA PHE A 157 -0.50 7.69 23.36
C PHE A 157 -1.16 6.33 23.60
N ILE A 158 -0.35 5.32 23.83
CA ILE A 158 -0.77 3.94 24.06
C ILE A 158 -0.40 3.56 25.49
N ILE A 159 -1.36 3.01 26.24
CA ILE A 159 -1.07 2.33 27.50
C ILE A 159 -1.22 0.82 27.28
N PHE A 160 -0.11 0.10 27.40
CA PHE A 160 -0.06 -1.35 27.24
C PHE A 160 0.74 -1.97 28.38
N ASP A 161 0.16 -2.94 29.09
CA ASP A 161 0.79 -3.65 30.22
C ASP A 161 1.49 -2.77 31.27
N GLY A 162 0.93 -1.58 31.56
CA GLY A 162 1.50 -0.65 32.55
C GLY A 162 2.72 0.14 32.04
N PHE A 163 2.94 0.15 30.73
CA PHE A 163 3.89 1.03 30.06
C PHE A 163 3.13 2.06 29.22
N GLU A 164 3.71 3.25 29.11
CA GLU A 164 3.18 4.36 28.32
C GLU A 164 4.09 4.61 27.12
N TYR A 165 3.48 4.62 25.94
CA TYR A 165 4.15 4.80 24.66
C TYR A 165 3.56 6.01 23.94
N ASP A 166 4.41 6.92 23.50
CA ASP A 166 4.02 8.07 22.68
C ASP A 166 4.05 7.70 21.21
N VAL A 167 3.23 8.40 20.43
CA VAL A 167 3.15 8.25 18.99
C VAL A 167 3.71 9.51 18.36
N ILE A 168 4.80 9.38 17.62
CA ILE A 168 5.48 10.50 17.00
C ILE A 168 5.26 10.45 15.50
N ARG A 169 4.89 11.58 14.90
CA ARG A 169 4.87 11.70 13.43
C ARG A 169 6.29 11.84 12.90
N ASN A 170 6.64 10.94 12.00
CA ASN A 170 7.91 10.95 11.28
C ASN A 170 7.64 10.82 9.77
N SER A 171 8.68 10.97 8.95
CA SER A 171 8.61 10.70 7.53
C SER A 171 9.61 9.61 7.15
N ASP A 172 9.25 8.77 6.21
CA ASP A 172 10.16 7.77 5.67
C ASP A 172 11.23 8.40 4.75
N ARG A 173 12.16 7.58 4.27
CA ARG A 173 13.23 8.03 3.36
C ARG A 173 12.75 8.61 2.03
N TYR A 174 11.49 8.41 1.69
CA TYR A 174 10.84 8.93 0.49
C TYR A 174 9.91 10.11 0.79
N GLY A 175 9.83 10.55 2.05
CA GLY A 175 8.99 11.66 2.50
C GLY A 175 7.55 11.27 2.85
N PHE A 176 7.18 9.99 2.81
CA PHE A 176 5.84 9.55 3.20
C PHE A 176 5.65 9.62 4.71
N PRO A 177 4.48 10.10 5.20
CA PRO A 177 4.22 10.18 6.63
C PRO A 177 4.13 8.80 7.26
N GLN A 178 4.71 8.66 8.45
CA GLN A 178 4.67 7.48 9.30
C GLN A 178 4.43 7.86 10.76
N LEU A 179 3.86 6.94 11.52
CA LEU A 179 3.71 7.05 12.97
C LEU A 179 4.70 6.11 13.64
N GLU A 180 5.50 6.63 14.55
CA GLU A 180 6.52 5.90 15.28
C GLU A 180 6.11 5.80 16.75
N ILE A 181 5.97 4.58 17.25
CA ILE A 181 5.64 4.30 18.65
C ILE A 181 6.94 4.22 19.46
N GLN A 182 7.09 5.09 20.45
CA GLN A 182 8.27 5.15 21.31
C GLN A 182 7.90 4.99 22.79
N LEU A 183 8.68 4.20 23.52
CA LEU A 183 8.49 4.02 24.96
C LEU A 183 8.93 5.29 25.71
N VAL A 184 8.04 5.87 26.51
CA VAL A 184 8.30 7.12 27.23
C VAL A 184 8.81 6.82 28.64
N LYS A 185 8.00 6.11 29.43
CA LYS A 185 8.30 5.73 30.83
C LYS A 185 7.55 4.47 31.25
N LYS A 186 8.09 3.78 32.25
CA LYS A 186 7.35 2.79 33.05
C LYS A 186 6.28 3.54 33.84
N ALA A 187 5.00 3.17 33.73
CA ALA A 187 3.94 3.91 34.42
C ALA A 187 4.18 3.84 35.93
N GLY A 188 4.60 4.96 36.52
CA GLY A 188 4.85 5.04 37.96
C GLY A 188 3.54 4.90 38.71
N ASN A 189 3.38 3.80 39.46
CA ASN A 189 2.47 3.60 40.61
C ASN A 189 1.17 4.43 40.62
N ARG A 190 0.42 4.46 39.51
CA ARG A 190 -1.03 4.64 39.57
C ARG A 190 -1.60 3.26 39.33
N MET A 191 -2.12 2.66 40.41
CA MET A 191 -2.87 1.43 40.39
C MET A 191 -4.00 1.51 39.35
N PHE A 192 -3.71 1.19 38.10
CA PHE A 192 -4.69 0.60 37.21
C PHE A 192 -4.64 -0.89 37.48
N LYS A 193 -5.46 -1.33 38.45
CA LYS A 193 -5.97 -2.71 38.43
C LYS A 193 -6.84 -2.83 37.19
N ALA A 194 -6.22 -2.99 36.04
CA ALA A 194 -6.90 -3.32 34.80
C ALA A 194 -5.96 -4.24 34.02
N LYS A 195 -6.30 -5.53 33.98
CA LYS A 195 -5.92 -6.40 32.89
C LYS A 195 -6.66 -5.92 31.64
N GLY A 196 -6.21 -4.81 31.05
CA GLY A 196 -6.91 -4.16 29.94
C GLY A 196 -5.98 -3.20 29.21
N SER A 197 -5.71 -3.52 27.93
CA SER A 197 -5.11 -2.64 26.95
C SER A 197 -6.07 -1.48 26.67
N HIS A 198 -5.63 -0.24 26.88
CA HIS A 198 -6.45 0.94 26.65
C HIS A 198 -5.67 2.01 25.89
N LEU A 199 -6.11 2.32 24.67
CA LEU A 199 -5.77 3.53 23.96
C LEU A 199 -6.51 4.69 24.63
N LYS A 200 -5.83 5.79 24.92
CA LYS A 200 -6.47 7.02 25.38
C LYS A 200 -5.99 8.16 24.51
N ARG A 201 -6.93 8.92 23.95
CA ARG A 201 -6.68 10.16 23.22
C ARG A 201 -6.72 11.32 24.21
N VAL A 202 -5.74 12.22 24.19
CA VAL A 202 -5.88 13.52 24.86
C VAL A 202 -6.77 14.40 23.98
N LYS A 203 -7.82 14.97 24.57
CA LYS A 203 -8.66 16.00 23.93
C LYS A 203 -7.97 17.36 23.99
#